data_AF-A0A2N3DPQ1-F1
#
_entry.id   AF-A0A2N3DPQ1-F1
#
_cell.length_a   1.000
_cell.length_b   1.000
_cell.length_c   1.000
_cell.angle_alpha   90.00
_cell.angle_beta   90.00
_cell.angle_gamma   90.00
#
_symmetry.space_group_name_H-M   'P 1'
#
loop_
_entity.id
_entity.type
_entity.pdbx_description
1 polymer ?
#
loop_
_entity_poly.entity_id
_entity_poly.type
_entity_poly.pdbx_seq_one_letter_code
_entity_poly.pdbx_strand_id
1 'polypeptide(L)' 'MSLPHGFLEELRTRVSISKVVGRKVTWDQRKSNQAKGDLWAPCPFHQEKTASF' A
#
# COMPACT_ATOMS: atom_id res chain seq x y z
N MET A 1 -16.21 21.47 -12.26
CA MET A 1 -14.80 21.47 -12.72
C MET A 1 -14.42 20.04 -13.06
N SER A 2 -13.93 19.78 -14.27
CA SER A 2 -13.38 18.47 -14.66
C SER A 2 -11.89 18.43 -14.36
N LEU A 3 -11.38 17.25 -13.98
CA LEU A 3 -9.94 17.04 -13.86
C LEU A 3 -9.28 17.10 -15.25
N PRO A 4 -8.02 17.58 -15.35
CA PRO A 4 -7.26 17.52 -16.60
C PRO A 4 -7.15 16.07 -17.11
N HIS A 5 -7.09 15.91 -18.43
CA HIS A 5 -6.79 14.60 -19.01
C HIS A 5 -5.45 14.07 -18.46
N GLY A 6 -5.41 12.79 -18.13
CA GLY A 6 -4.20 12.13 -17.60
C GLY A 6 -3.89 12.38 -16.11
N PHE A 7 -4.64 13.24 -15.42
CA PHE A 7 -4.38 13.57 -14.01
C PHE A 7 -4.28 12.34 -13.09
N LEU A 8 -5.17 11.37 -13.25
CA LEU A 8 -5.15 10.15 -12.41
C LEU A 8 -3.93 9.28 -12.67
N GLU A 9 -3.41 9.25 -13.90
CA GLU A 9 -2.20 8.50 -14.25
C GLU A 9 -0.94 9.19 -13.69
N GLU A 10 -0.90 10.51 -13.77
CA GLU A 10 0.15 11.31 -13.12
C GLU A 10 0.12 11.11 -11.59
N LEU A 11 -1.06 11.05 -10.99
CA LEU A 11 -1.19 10.81 -9.56
C LEU A 11 -0.71 9.40 -9.17
N ARG A 12 -1.14 8.38 -9.92
CA ARG A 12 -0.74 6.97 -9.69
C ARG A 12 0.78 6.78 -9.81
N THR A 13 1.43 7.45 -10.76
CA THR A 13 2.89 7.35 -10.97
C THR A 13 3.70 8.07 -9.90
N ARG A 14 3.16 9.13 -9.28
CA ARG A 14 3.86 9.92 -8.26
C ARG A 14 3.65 9.43 -6.83
N VAL A 15 2.59 8.65 -6.60
CA VAL A 15 2.22 8.20 -5.26
C VAL A 15 2.59 6.74 -5.07
N SER A 16 3.51 6.49 -4.13
CA SER A 16 3.81 5.15 -3.67
C SER A 16 2.59 4.56 -2.93
N ILE A 17 2.04 3.47 -3.47
CA ILE A 17 0.93 2.75 -2.84
C ILE A 17 1.30 2.21 -1.45
N SER A 18 2.54 1.74 -1.27
CA SER A 18 3.03 1.28 0.04
C SER A 18 3.04 2.40 1.07
N LYS A 19 3.41 3.63 0.69
CA LYS A 19 3.34 4.79 1.58
C LYS A 19 1.90 5.16 1.96
N VAL A 20 0.93 4.97 1.06
CA VAL A 20 -0.49 5.23 1.34
C VAL A 20 -1.05 4.17 2.28
N VAL A 21 -0.84 2.88 1.97
CA VAL A 21 -1.34 1.76 2.77
C VAL A 21 -0.70 1.71 4.15
N GLY A 22 0.60 2.05 4.26
CA GLY A 22 1.34 2.07 5.54
C GLY A 22 0.83 3.08 6.56
N ARG A 23 -0.13 3.96 6.20
CA ARG A 23 -0.86 4.81 7.15
C ARG A 23 -1.97 4.07 7.90
N LYS A 24 -2.35 2.89 7.42
CA LYS A 24 -3.50 2.10 7.91
C LYS A 24 -3.10 0.73 8.46
N VAL A 25 -1.91 0.25 8.12
CA VAL A 25 -1.41 -1.06 8.56
C VAL A 25 -0.03 -0.93 9.19
N THR A 26 0.35 -1.91 10.01
CA THR A 26 1.71 -2.09 10.49
C THR A 26 2.36 -3.24 9.71
N TRP A 27 3.49 -2.97 9.07
CA TRP A 27 4.19 -3.96 8.26
C TRP A 27 4.82 -5.07 9.12
N ASP A 28 4.65 -6.32 8.71
CA ASP A 28 5.37 -7.47 9.23
C ASP A 28 6.79 -7.48 8.63
N GLN A 29 7.77 -7.07 9.43
CA GLN A 29 9.17 -6.98 9.00
C GLN A 29 9.81 -8.35 8.75
N ARG A 30 9.28 -9.43 9.32
CA ARG A 30 9.83 -10.77 9.16
C ARG A 30 9.36 -11.39 7.84
N LYS A 31 8.14 -11.11 7.41
CA LYS A 31 7.56 -11.62 6.16
C LYS A 31 7.85 -10.71 4.95
N SER A 32 8.02 -9.41 5.17
CA SER A 32 8.26 -8.42 4.09
C SER A 32 9.67 -8.50 3.50
N ASN A 33 9.75 -8.37 2.17
CA ASN A 33 10.97 -8.06 1.43
C ASN A 33 10.86 -6.68 0.76
N GLN A 34 11.16 -5.63 1.53
CA GLN A 34 10.99 -4.25 1.10
C GLN A 34 11.81 -3.90 -0.17
N ALA A 35 13.01 -4.47 -0.31
CA ALA A 35 13.87 -4.24 -1.47
C ALA A 35 13.24 -4.72 -2.78
N LYS A 36 12.35 -5.71 -2.72
CA LYS A 36 11.59 -6.22 -3.87
C LYS A 36 10.19 -5.60 -3.99
N GLY A 37 9.82 -4.69 -3.09
CA GLY A 37 8.47 -4.12 -3.01
C GLY A 37 7.41 -5.09 -2.48
N ASP A 38 7.83 -6.23 -1.91
CA ASP A 38 6.95 -7.24 -1.33
C ASP A 38 6.72 -6.92 0.15
N LEU A 39 5.54 -6.39 0.48
CA LEU A 39 5.20 -5.90 1.81
C LEU A 39 3.99 -6.66 2.33
N TRP A 40 4.11 -7.13 3.56
CA TRP A 40 3.09 -7.94 4.21
C TRP A 40 2.58 -7.27 5.48
N ALA A 41 1.29 -7.35 5.73
CA ALA A 41 0.66 -6.90 6.97
C ALA A 41 -0.57 -7.76 7.32
N PRO A 42 -1.05 -7.73 8.57
CA PRO A 42 -2.40 -8.20 8.87
C PRO A 42 -3.44 -7.40 8.08
N CYS A 43 -4.42 -8.09 7.51
CA CYS A 43 -5.45 -7.48 6.68
C CYS A 43 -6.24 -6.43 7.49
N PRO A 44 -6.34 -5.18 7.01
CA PRO A 44 -7.15 -4.17 7.70
C PRO A 44 -8.66 -4.36 7.50
N PHE A 45 -9.07 -5.25 6.59
CA PHE A 45 -10.48 -5.51 6.25
C PHE A 45 -11.05 -6.72 6.98
N HIS A 46 -10.22 -7.73 7.22
CA HIS A 46 -10.57 -8.92 7.99
C HIS A 46 -9.68 -8.91 9.23
N GLN A 47 -10.28 -8.75 10.41
CA GLN A 47 -9.58 -8.57 11.70
C GLN A 47 -8.77 -9.82 12.09
N GLU A 48 -7.64 -10.00 11.45
CA GLU A 48 -6.74 -11.13 11.61
C GLU A 48 -5.46 -10.71 12.32
N LYS A 49 -4.80 -11.68 12.95
CA LYS A 49 -3.53 -11.44 13.67
C LYS A 49 -2.31 -11.73 12.80
N THR A 50 -2.45 -12.60 11.81
CA THR A 50 -1.36 -13.06 10.96
C THR A 50 -1.32 -12.24 9.68
N ALA A 51 -0.13 -11.95 9.16
CA ALA A 51 0.00 -11.22 7.91
C ALA A 51 -0.50 -12.05 6.72
N SER A 52 -1.62 -11.63 6.13
CA SER A 52 -2.18 -12.22 4.89
C SER A 52 -2.45 -11.19 3.78
N PHE A 53 -2.27 -9.90 4.07
CA PHE A 53 -2.38 -8.80 3.13
C PHE A 53 -1.01 -8.37 2.62
#